data_AF-A0A2S8BNE0-F1
#
_entry.id   AF-A0A2S8BNE0-F1
#
_cell.length_a   1.000
_cell.length_b   1.000
_cell.length_c   1.000
_cell.angle_alpha   90.00
_cell.angle_beta   90.00
_cell.angle_gamma   90.00
#
_symmetry.space_group_name_H-M   'P 1'
#
loop_
_entity.id
_entity.type
_entity.pdbx_description
1 polymer ?
#
loop_
_entity_poly.entity_id
_entity_poly.type
_entity_poly.pdbx_seq_one_letter_code
_entity_poly.pdbx_strand_id
1 'polypeptide(L)'
;MTVDHNADVAHPDQRAECRYCTVPTEDGADVCAFCRTYTPPPTNAEADRLIASAYSHTQAAADDAGNALDILPEDAPLLAVVDLVTAIAHMKAARRCLDKAGAGFGAAQVVRR
;
A
#
# COMPACT_ATOMS: atom_id res chain seq x y z
N MET A 1 30.25 -60.15 -26.26
CA MET A 1 30.04 -58.76 -26.71
C MET A 1 28.80 -58.24 -25.99
N THR A 2 28.96 -57.82 -24.75
CA THR A 2 27.92 -57.21 -23.93
C THR A 2 27.98 -55.71 -24.20
N VAL A 3 26.89 -55.14 -24.72
CA VAL A 3 26.75 -53.70 -24.91
C VAL A 3 26.02 -53.16 -23.69
N ASP A 4 26.78 -52.61 -22.74
CA ASP A 4 26.27 -51.93 -21.57
C ASP A 4 25.44 -50.72 -22.00
N HIS A 5 24.11 -50.84 -21.90
CA HIS A 5 23.14 -49.76 -22.09
C HIS A 5 22.97 -48.95 -20.79
N ASN A 6 24.05 -48.37 -20.27
CA ASN A 6 23.96 -47.33 -19.25
C ASN A 6 24.51 -46.03 -19.84
N ALA A 7 23.71 -45.42 -20.72
CA ALA A 7 23.82 -44.00 -20.98
C ALA A 7 23.12 -43.30 -19.81
N ASP A 8 23.90 -42.71 -18.91
CA ASP A 8 23.46 -41.69 -17.98
C ASP A 8 22.66 -40.62 -18.74
N VAL A 9 21.33 -40.71 -18.67
CA VAL A 9 20.46 -39.62 -19.11
C VAL A 9 20.57 -38.55 -18.03
N ALA A 10 21.54 -37.65 -18.19
CA ALA A 10 21.59 -36.40 -17.44
C ALA A 10 20.21 -35.74 -17.53
N HIS A 11 19.44 -35.76 -16.44
CA HIS A 11 18.19 -35.01 -16.33
C HIS A 11 18.54 -33.52 -16.41
N PRO A 12 18.20 -32.80 -17.49
CA PRO A 12 18.55 -31.39 -17.65
C PRO A 12 17.68 -30.46 -16.80
N ASP A 13 16.92 -30.99 -15.83
CA ASP A 13 15.89 -30.27 -15.08
C ASP A 13 16.27 -30.13 -13.60
N GLN A 14 17.48 -29.64 -13.33
CA GLN A 14 17.78 -29.00 -12.05
C GLN A 14 17.58 -27.48 -12.20
N ARG A 15 16.40 -27.07 -12.67
CA ARG A 15 16.00 -25.67 -12.52
C ARG A 15 15.79 -25.45 -11.02
N ALA A 16 16.64 -24.65 -10.39
CA ALA A 16 16.46 -24.31 -8.98
C ALA A 16 15.05 -23.71 -8.79
N GLU A 17 14.33 -24.17 -7.77
CA GLU A 17 12.99 -23.66 -7.46
C GLU A 17 13.10 -22.40 -6.62
N CYS A 18 12.22 -21.43 -6.88
CA CYS A 18 12.14 -20.21 -6.09
C CYS A 18 11.77 -20.56 -4.65
N ARG A 19 12.56 -20.09 -3.69
CA ARG A 19 12.34 -20.30 -2.25
C ARG A 19 10.94 -19.92 -1.74
N TYR A 20 10.26 -18.97 -2.38
CA TYR A 20 9.00 -18.41 -1.87
C TYR A 20 7.74 -18.93 -2.55
N CYS A 21 7.78 -19.21 -3.85
CA CYS A 21 6.60 -19.60 -4.62
C CYS A 21 6.80 -20.87 -5.45
N THR A 22 7.94 -21.54 -5.26
CA THR A 22 8.32 -22.83 -5.88
C THR A 22 8.29 -22.84 -7.41
N VAL A 23 8.18 -21.67 -8.06
CA VAL A 23 8.30 -21.59 -9.53
C VAL A 23 9.76 -21.76 -9.94
N PRO A 24 10.05 -22.36 -11.10
CA PRO A 24 11.40 -22.48 -11.60
C PRO A 24 12.09 -21.12 -11.71
N THR A 25 13.35 -21.07 -11.31
CA THR A 25 14.20 -19.88 -11.43
C THR A 25 15.02 -19.94 -12.72
N GLU A 26 15.34 -18.76 -13.25
CA GLU A 26 16.31 -18.61 -14.34
C GLU A 26 17.73 -18.67 -13.75
N ASP A 27 18.64 -19.33 -14.47
CA ASP A 27 20.08 -19.39 -14.18
C ASP A 27 20.47 -19.87 -12.77
N GLY A 28 19.59 -20.66 -12.12
CA GLY A 28 19.87 -21.22 -10.79
C GLY A 28 19.78 -20.21 -9.65
N ALA A 29 19.06 -19.09 -9.84
CA ALA A 29 18.85 -18.11 -8.78
C ALA A 29 18.00 -18.66 -7.62
N ASP A 30 18.22 -18.18 -6.39
CA ASP A 30 17.43 -18.60 -5.20
C ASP A 30 15.97 -18.09 -5.23
N VAL A 31 15.73 -16.98 -5.95
CA VAL A 31 14.44 -16.27 -5.99
C VAL A 31 14.09 -15.86 -7.42
N CYS A 32 12.86 -16.16 -7.85
CA CYS A 32 12.39 -15.80 -9.19
C CYS A 32 12.24 -14.28 -9.39
N ALA A 33 12.19 -13.83 -10.65
CA ALA A 33 12.07 -12.42 -10.99
C ALA A 33 10.88 -11.71 -10.33
N PHE A 34 9.74 -12.38 -10.20
CA PHE A 34 8.55 -11.85 -9.52
C PHE A 34 8.76 -11.68 -8.00
N CYS A 35 9.20 -12.74 -7.31
CA CYS A 35 9.36 -12.69 -5.86
C CYS A 35 10.44 -11.70 -5.41
N ARG A 36 11.43 -11.39 -6.27
CA ARG A 36 12.43 -10.34 -5.99
C ARG A 36 11.84 -8.93 -5.90
N THR A 37 10.72 -8.68 -6.57
CA THR A 37 10.09 -7.34 -6.62
C THR A 37 8.74 -7.29 -5.92
N TYR A 38 8.22 -8.44 -5.49
CA TYR A 38 6.94 -8.53 -4.79
C TYR A 38 7.00 -7.81 -3.44
N THR A 39 6.23 -6.74 -3.34
CA THR A 39 5.94 -6.08 -2.06
C THR A 39 4.57 -6.57 -1.59
N PRO A 40 4.47 -7.32 -0.49
CA PRO A 40 3.17 -7.76 0.01
C PRO A 40 2.30 -6.55 0.38
N PRO A 41 0.97 -6.67 0.25
CA PRO A 41 0.08 -5.63 0.78
C PRO A 41 0.29 -5.48 2.30
N PRO A 42 0.05 -4.28 2.86
CA PRO A 42 0.18 -4.06 4.30
C PRO A 42 -0.74 -5.02 5.06
N THR A 43 -0.30 -5.44 6.24
CA THR A 43 -1.15 -6.16 7.18
C THR A 43 -2.34 -5.27 7.59
N ASN A 44 -3.44 -5.88 8.06
CA ASN A 44 -4.60 -5.11 8.53
C ASN A 44 -4.21 -4.08 9.62
N ALA A 45 -3.30 -4.46 10.54
CA ALA A 45 -2.82 -3.56 11.58
C ALA A 45 -1.94 -2.40 11.06
N GLU A 46 -1.24 -2.59 9.93
CA GLU A 46 -0.52 -1.50 9.25
C GLU A 46 -1.50 -0.59 8.50
N ALA A 47 -2.48 -1.17 7.79
CA ALA A 47 -3.53 -0.42 7.12
C ALA A 47 -4.33 0.45 8.10
N ASP A 48 -4.72 -0.11 9.27
CA ASP A 48 -5.42 0.61 10.33
C ASP A 48 -4.62 1.82 10.84
N ARG A 49 -3.32 1.62 11.11
CA ARG A 49 -2.43 2.71 11.55
C ARG A 49 -2.28 3.79 10.49
N LEU A 50 -2.15 3.41 9.22
CA LEU A 50 -2.06 4.35 8.12
C LEU A 50 -3.34 5.18 7.98
N ILE A 51 -4.52 4.55 8.11
CA ILE A 51 -5.82 5.24 8.03
C ILE A 51 -6.01 6.19 9.21
N ALA A 52 -5.70 5.74 10.44
CA ALA A 52 -5.78 6.58 11.63
C ALA A 52 -4.83 7.80 11.55
N SER A 53 -3.62 7.58 11.03
CA SER A 53 -2.66 8.65 10.76
C SER A 53 -3.20 9.64 9.73
N ALA A 54 -3.67 9.15 8.57
CA ALA A 54 -4.24 9.98 7.52
C ALA A 54 -5.45 10.80 8.02
N TYR A 55 -6.31 10.18 8.83
CA TYR A 55 -7.44 10.87 9.45
C TYR A 55 -6.97 12.05 10.32
N SER A 56 -5.98 11.81 11.17
CA SER A 56 -5.45 12.81 12.11
C SER A 56 -4.79 13.97 11.37
N HIS A 57 -3.96 13.69 10.37
CA HIS A 57 -3.31 14.70 9.55
C HIS A 57 -4.30 15.52 8.72
N THR A 58 -5.34 14.88 8.18
CA THR A 58 -6.38 15.59 7.41
C THR A 58 -7.17 16.55 8.30
N GLN A 59 -7.45 16.16 9.55
CA GLN A 59 -8.11 17.03 10.51
C GLN A 59 -7.24 18.22 10.87
N ALA A 60 -5.97 17.98 11.23
CA ALA A 60 -5.03 19.06 11.56
C ALA A 60 -4.88 20.06 10.42
N ALA A 61 -4.73 19.58 9.18
CA ALA A 61 -4.63 20.45 8.01
C ALA A 61 -5.90 21.30 7.77
N ALA A 62 -7.09 20.75 8.04
CA ALA A 62 -8.34 21.50 7.93
C ALA A 62 -8.45 22.60 9.00
N ASP A 63 -7.97 22.32 10.22
CA ASP A 63 -7.97 23.29 11.33
C ASP A 63 -6.92 24.39 11.07
N ASP A 64 -5.72 24.05 10.63
CA ASP A 64 -4.67 25.00 10.26
C ASP A 64 -5.12 25.91 9.10
N ALA A 65 -5.76 25.36 8.07
CA ALA A 65 -6.34 26.13 6.99
C ALA A 65 -7.49 27.05 7.46
N GLY A 66 -8.26 26.62 8.46
CA GLY A 66 -9.26 27.46 9.13
C GLY A 66 -8.61 28.65 9.85
N ASN A 67 -7.58 28.38 10.65
CA ASN A 67 -6.81 29.43 11.33
C ASN A 67 -6.15 30.40 10.34
N ALA A 68 -5.74 29.91 9.16
CA ALA A 68 -5.17 30.74 8.12
C ALA A 68 -6.18 31.78 7.58
N LEU A 69 -7.48 31.44 7.50
CA LEU A 69 -8.53 32.38 7.09
C LEU A 69 -8.63 33.56 8.06
N ASP A 70 -8.45 33.32 9.36
CA ASP A 70 -8.58 34.35 10.40
C ASP A 70 -7.45 35.39 10.38
N ILE A 71 -6.34 35.09 9.72
CA ILE A 71 -5.15 35.95 9.63
C ILE A 71 -4.87 36.48 8.23
N LEU A 72 -5.79 36.24 7.27
CA LEU A 72 -5.63 36.78 5.93
C LEU A 72 -5.66 38.31 5.96
N PRO A 73 -4.81 38.98 5.15
CA PRO A 73 -4.86 40.43 5.04
C PRO A 73 -6.15 40.86 4.33
N GLU A 74 -6.59 42.10 4.56
CA GLU A 74 -7.83 42.64 3.97
C GLU A 74 -7.82 42.68 2.43
N ASP A 75 -6.63 42.73 1.82
CA ASP A 75 -6.43 42.73 0.37
C ASP A 75 -6.19 41.33 -0.22
N ALA A 76 -6.43 40.26 0.56
CA ALA A 76 -6.34 38.89 0.08
C ALA A 76 -7.25 38.68 -1.15
N PRO A 77 -6.74 38.07 -2.25
CA PRO A 77 -7.55 37.81 -3.42
C PRO A 77 -8.77 36.94 -3.08
N LEU A 78 -9.97 37.39 -3.43
CA LEU A 78 -11.22 36.66 -3.14
C LEU A 78 -11.20 35.21 -3.64
N LEU A 79 -10.59 34.95 -4.80
CA LEU A 79 -10.44 33.59 -5.32
C LEU A 79 -9.57 32.71 -4.42
N ALA A 80 -8.50 33.26 -3.81
CA ALA A 80 -7.68 32.51 -2.88
C ALA A 80 -8.45 32.13 -1.61
N VAL A 81 -9.33 33.01 -1.12
CA VAL A 81 -10.23 32.71 0.02
C VAL A 81 -11.20 31.58 -0.34
N VAL A 82 -11.81 31.65 -1.52
CA VAL A 82 -12.73 30.61 -2.02
C VAL A 82 -12.02 29.27 -2.17
N ASP A 83 -10.82 29.25 -2.74
CA ASP A 83 -10.01 28.04 -2.90
C ASP A 83 -9.66 27.42 -1.54
N LEU A 84 -9.31 28.25 -0.55
CA LEU A 84 -8.98 27.78 0.79
C LEU A 84 -10.20 27.17 1.50
N VAL A 85 -11.36 27.82 1.47
CA VAL A 85 -12.61 27.29 2.02
C VAL A 85 -13.01 25.99 1.32
N THR A 86 -12.81 25.92 0.00
CA THR A 86 -13.07 24.72 -0.81
C THR A 86 -12.14 23.58 -0.40
N ALA A 87 -10.85 23.85 -0.20
CA ALA A 87 -9.88 22.89 0.31
C ALA A 87 -10.29 22.35 1.69
N ILE A 88 -10.71 23.21 2.61
CA ILE A 88 -11.24 22.81 3.94
C ILE A 88 -12.44 21.87 3.79
N ALA A 89 -13.37 22.18 2.89
CA ALA A 89 -14.53 21.32 2.63
C ALA A 89 -14.13 19.93 2.13
N HIS A 90 -13.15 19.86 1.22
CA HIS A 90 -12.60 18.60 0.73
C HIS A 90 -11.86 17.80 1.81
N MET A 91 -11.08 18.46 2.68
CA MET A 91 -10.43 17.78 3.81
C MET A 91 -11.47 17.18 4.78
N LYS A 92 -12.52 17.93 5.11
CA LYS A 92 -13.63 17.40 5.93
C LYS A 92 -14.35 16.23 5.27
N ALA A 93 -14.50 16.24 3.94
CA ALA A 93 -15.06 15.12 3.19
C ALA A 93 -14.14 13.89 3.20
N ALA A 94 -12.85 14.08 2.96
CA ALA A 94 -11.84 13.03 3.02
C ALA A 94 -11.80 12.36 4.40
N ARG A 95 -11.89 13.15 5.48
CA ARG A 95 -11.97 12.63 6.85
C ARG A 95 -13.16 11.67 7.06
N ARG A 96 -14.34 12.01 6.55
CA ARG A 96 -15.52 11.11 6.61
C ARG A 96 -15.31 9.82 5.83
N CYS A 97 -14.58 9.87 4.71
CA CYS A 97 -14.23 8.66 3.96
C CYS A 97 -13.23 7.79 4.72
N LEU A 98 -12.22 8.40 5.36
CA LEU A 98 -11.22 7.70 6.18
C LEU A 98 -11.84 7.02 7.41
N ASP A 99 -12.77 7.70 8.08
CA ASP A 99 -13.52 7.13 9.21
C ASP A 99 -14.30 5.86 8.80
N LYS A 100 -15.03 5.93 7.68
CA LYS A 100 -15.73 4.77 7.10
C LYS A 100 -14.76 3.65 6.70
N ALA A 101 -13.61 4.00 6.13
CA ALA A 101 -12.60 3.03 5.74
C ALA A 101 -12.06 2.29 6.98
N GLY A 102 -11.73 3.02 8.06
CA GLY A 102 -11.27 2.43 9.32
C GLY A 102 -12.29 1.46 9.94
N ALA A 103 -13.58 1.81 9.91
CA ALA A 103 -14.64 0.90 10.37
C ALA A 103 -14.68 -0.43 9.58
N GLY A 104 -14.37 -0.39 8.28
CA GLY A 104 -14.32 -1.57 7.42
C GLY A 104 -13.21 -2.56 7.79
N PHE A 105 -12.02 -2.07 8.15
CA PHE A 105 -10.91 -2.94 8.57
C PHE A 105 -11.15 -3.56 9.95
N GLY A 106 -11.73 -2.80 10.89
CA GLY A 106 -12.16 -3.33 12.18
C GLY A 106 -13.16 -4.48 12.04
N ALA A 107 -14.17 -4.33 11.16
CA ALA A 107 -15.13 -5.38 10.87
C ALA A 107 -14.50 -6.60 10.17
N ALA A 108 -13.58 -6.38 9.22
CA ALA A 108 -12.88 -7.45 8.52
C ALA A 108 -11.93 -8.27 9.42
N GLN A 109 -11.33 -7.65 10.44
CA GLN A 109 -10.53 -8.37 11.45
C GLN A 109 -11.39 -9.30 12.33
N VAL A 110 -12.60 -8.87 12.71
CA VAL A 110 -13.52 -9.68 13.53
C VAL A 110 -14.00 -10.93 12.80
N VAL A 111 -14.19 -10.88 11.49
CA VAL A 111 -14.65 -12.02 10.68
C VAL A 111 -13.56 -13.07 10.43
N ARG A 112 -12.27 -12.69 10.50
CA ARG A 112 -11.14 -13.60 10.25
C ARG A 112 -10.58 -14.27 11.51
N ARG A 113 -11.20 -14.07 12.66
CA ARG A 113 -10.77 -14.60 13.96
C ARG A 113 -11.69 -15.72 14.42
#